data_AF-A0A7K0QMF9-F1
#
_entry.id   AF-A0A7K0QMF9-F1
#
_cell.length_a   1.000
_cell.length_b   1.000
_cell.length_c   1.000
_cell.angle_alpha   90.00
_cell.angle_beta   90.00
_cell.angle_gamma   90.00
#
_symmetry.space_group_name_H-M   'P 1'
#
loop_
_entity.id
_entity.type
_entity.pdbx_description
1 polymer ?
#
loop_
_entity_poly.entity_id
_entity_poly.type
_entity_poly.pdbx_seq_one_letter_code
_entity_poly.pdbx_strand_id
1 'polypeptide(L)'
;MRRRMGGRAGWMLAFVLGLVIATAGTATAAKLITGKQIKDGTISAKDLDKAVQAQLRKAGLPGPRGAAGAQGARGAQGIPGPISGAAGGALSGTYPNPTLADGAVTYAKAGFVKVSSSTFLYAFGPVAAQSCASYGPPTGVTVESNDVVLVTAANLSTSLVLTAAPEPPTNVSIRLCNPTNASIPVPSLTYRVIILD
;
A
#
# COMPACT_ATOMS: atom_id res chain seq x y z
N MET A 1 -42.25 141.56 21.69
CA MET A 1 -42.68 140.16 21.47
C MET A 1 -41.59 139.38 20.76
N ARG A 2 -41.07 138.35 21.43
CA ARG A 2 -40.48 137.07 20.95
C ARG A 2 -40.12 136.89 19.44
N ARG A 3 -38.93 136.30 19.24
CA ARG A 3 -38.35 135.63 18.04
C ARG A 3 -37.57 136.58 17.10
N ARG A 4 -36.46 136.19 16.45
CA ARG A 4 -36.14 134.91 15.79
C ARG A 4 -34.63 134.60 15.80
N MET A 5 -34.33 133.30 15.90
CA MET A 5 -33.02 132.65 15.86
C MET A 5 -32.33 132.89 14.50
N GLY A 6 -31.03 133.21 14.48
CA GLY A 6 -30.33 133.53 13.22
C GLY A 6 -28.80 133.60 13.32
N GLY A 7 -28.16 132.72 14.10
CA GLY A 7 -26.70 132.65 14.21
C GLY A 7 -26.13 131.38 13.58
N ARG A 8 -25.09 131.50 12.74
CA ARG A 8 -24.39 130.42 12.01
C ARG A 8 -23.92 129.25 12.90
N ALA A 9 -23.82 129.47 14.22
CA ALA A 9 -23.48 128.45 15.22
C ALA A 9 -24.62 127.43 15.49
N GLY A 10 -25.89 127.81 15.33
CA GLY A 10 -27.02 126.90 15.57
C GLY A 10 -27.15 125.80 14.52
N TRP A 11 -26.75 126.10 13.28
CA TRP A 11 -26.73 125.13 12.18
C TRP A 11 -25.59 124.11 12.30
N MET A 12 -24.43 124.52 12.83
CA MET A 12 -23.33 123.59 13.15
C MET A 12 -23.75 122.57 14.21
N LEU A 13 -24.47 123.02 15.25
CA LEU A 13 -24.90 122.15 16.35
C LEU A 13 -25.99 121.16 15.90
N ALA A 14 -26.90 121.59 15.02
CA ALA A 14 -27.88 120.70 14.38
C ALA A 14 -27.22 119.68 13.43
N PHE A 15 -26.17 120.06 12.70
CA PHE A 15 -25.47 119.15 11.79
C PHE A 15 -24.63 118.10 12.53
N VAL A 16 -23.93 118.48 13.61
CA VAL A 16 -23.18 117.53 14.45
C VAL A 16 -24.13 116.58 15.18
N LEU A 17 -25.27 117.06 15.67
CA LEU A 17 -26.27 116.19 16.30
C LEU A 17 -26.92 115.24 15.28
N GLY A 18 -27.14 115.69 14.04
CA GLY A 18 -27.61 114.85 12.93
C GLY A 18 -26.60 113.76 12.53
N LEU A 19 -25.30 114.07 12.52
CA LEU A 19 -24.24 113.12 12.17
C LEU A 19 -24.09 112.02 13.24
N VAL A 20 -24.21 112.36 14.53
CA VAL A 20 -24.12 111.39 15.63
C VAL A 20 -25.30 110.42 15.63
N ILE A 21 -26.48 110.85 15.17
CA ILE A 21 -27.65 109.97 15.00
C ILE A 21 -27.49 109.07 13.76
N ALA A 22 -26.78 109.51 12.73
CA ALA A 22 -26.53 108.72 11.51
C ALA A 22 -25.48 107.61 11.67
N THR A 23 -24.65 107.62 12.72
CA THR A 23 -23.64 106.57 13.00
C THR A 23 -24.08 105.53 14.04
N ALA A 24 -25.27 105.68 14.64
CA ALA A 24 -25.79 104.75 15.65
C ALA A 24 -26.75 103.71 15.03
N GLY A 25 -26.26 102.95 14.05
CA GLY A 25 -26.89 101.74 13.53
C GLY A 25 -26.19 100.50 14.10
N THR A 26 -26.80 99.89 15.10
CA THR A 26 -26.27 98.80 15.93
C THR A 26 -25.95 97.51 15.15
N ALA A 27 -24.76 96.94 15.40
CA ALA A 27 -24.41 95.56 15.09
C ALA A 27 -25.45 94.57 15.64
N THR A 28 -25.90 93.61 14.85
CA THR A 28 -26.75 92.51 15.32
C THR A 28 -25.96 91.21 15.35
N ALA A 29 -25.99 90.57 16.52
CA ALA A 29 -25.24 89.39 16.91
C ALA A 29 -25.56 88.15 16.07
N ALA A 30 -24.53 87.33 15.80
CA ALA A 30 -24.71 85.97 15.29
C ALA A 30 -25.41 85.12 16.37
N LYS A 31 -26.73 84.92 16.25
CA LYS A 31 -27.43 83.90 17.03
C LYS A 31 -27.02 82.53 16.50
N LEU A 32 -26.29 81.77 17.32
CA LEU A 32 -25.99 80.37 17.03
C LEU A 32 -27.27 79.53 17.19
N ILE A 33 -27.61 78.77 16.15
CA ILE A 33 -28.71 77.79 16.21
C ILE A 33 -28.26 76.61 17.07
N THR A 34 -29.02 76.31 18.13
CA THR A 34 -28.72 75.19 19.03
C THR A 34 -29.55 73.97 18.69
N GLY A 35 -29.14 72.78 19.15
CA GLY A 35 -29.86 71.52 18.89
C GLY A 35 -31.34 71.54 19.28
N LYS A 36 -31.74 72.34 20.29
CA LYS A 36 -33.15 72.50 20.69
C LYS A 36 -34.03 73.16 19.63
N GLN A 37 -33.43 73.87 18.68
CA GLN A 37 -34.13 74.55 17.58
C GLN A 37 -34.20 73.67 16.32
N ILE A 38 -33.59 72.47 16.35
CA ILE A 38 -33.63 71.48 15.28
C ILE A 38 -34.61 70.39 15.71
N LYS A 39 -35.58 70.05 14.86
CA LYS A 39 -36.55 68.99 15.14
C LYS A 39 -36.03 67.64 14.69
N ASP A 40 -36.35 66.58 15.43
CA ASP A 40 -35.97 65.22 15.05
C ASP A 40 -36.54 64.85 13.67
N GLY A 41 -35.73 64.16 12.86
CA GLY A 41 -36.07 63.76 11.51
C GLY A 41 -35.99 64.88 10.45
N THR A 42 -35.69 66.13 10.82
CA THR A 42 -35.56 67.23 9.84
C THR A 42 -34.18 67.33 9.19
N ILE A 43 -33.14 66.75 9.80
CA ILE A 43 -31.80 66.65 9.23
C ILE A 43 -31.71 65.36 8.43
N SER A 44 -31.60 65.48 7.12
CA SER A 44 -31.41 64.37 6.18
C SER A 44 -29.92 64.08 5.97
N ALA A 45 -29.59 62.92 5.38
CA ALA A 45 -28.20 62.56 5.09
C ALA A 45 -27.45 63.64 4.29
N LYS A 46 -28.13 64.30 3.34
CA LYS A 46 -27.58 65.40 2.53
C LYS A 46 -27.13 66.62 3.35
N ASP A 47 -27.69 66.79 4.55
CA ASP A 47 -27.41 67.93 5.44
C ASP A 47 -26.19 67.65 6.33
N LEU A 48 -25.66 66.41 6.30
CA LEU A 48 -24.45 66.00 7.01
C LEU A 48 -23.23 66.12 6.10
N ASP A 49 -22.08 66.44 6.68
CA ASP A 49 -20.81 66.44 5.96
C ASP A 49 -20.47 65.05 5.41
N LYS A 50 -19.77 65.03 4.27
CA LYS A 50 -19.37 63.80 3.58
C LYS A 50 -18.56 62.85 4.47
N ALA A 51 -17.75 63.37 5.38
CA ALA A 51 -16.97 62.56 6.32
C ALA A 51 -17.88 61.78 7.28
N VAL A 52 -18.92 62.43 7.82
CA VAL A 52 -19.88 61.80 8.73
C VAL A 52 -20.73 60.76 8.00
N GLN A 53 -21.18 61.07 6.78
CA GLN A 53 -21.88 60.10 5.93
C GLN A 53 -21.00 58.87 5.64
N ALA A 54 -19.71 59.06 5.39
CA ALA A 54 -18.77 57.96 5.14
C ALA A 54 -18.57 57.10 6.40
N GLN A 55 -18.56 57.70 7.59
CA GLN A 55 -18.48 56.98 8.86
C GLN A 55 -19.74 56.16 9.15
N LEU A 56 -20.93 56.75 8.95
CA LEU A 56 -22.20 56.06 9.12
C LEU A 56 -22.34 54.85 8.18
N ARG A 57 -21.85 54.96 6.95
CA ARG A 57 -21.79 53.84 5.99
C ARG A 57 -20.86 52.70 6.42
N LYS A 58 -19.81 53.00 7.18
CA LYS A 58 -18.89 51.98 7.73
C LYS A 58 -19.48 51.25 8.94
N ALA A 59 -20.35 51.92 9.70
CA ALA A 59 -20.89 51.39 10.96
C ALA A 59 -22.01 50.34 10.80
N GLY A 60 -22.60 50.19 9.60
CA GLY A 60 -23.83 49.41 9.37
C GLY A 60 -23.67 48.04 8.70
N LEU A 61 -22.46 47.50 8.53
CA LEU A 61 -22.27 46.24 7.79
C LEU A 61 -22.23 45.04 8.75
N PRO A 62 -23.12 44.03 8.60
CA PRO A 62 -22.99 42.75 9.29
C PRO A 62 -21.62 42.11 9.01
N GLY A 63 -21.01 41.53 10.04
CA GLY A 63 -19.72 40.86 9.90
C GLY A 63 -19.75 39.72 8.87
N PRO A 64 -18.60 39.38 8.25
CA PRO A 64 -18.55 38.30 7.28
C PRO A 64 -18.97 36.98 7.94
N ARG A 65 -19.73 36.16 7.21
CA ARG A 65 -20.06 34.79 7.62
C ARG A 65 -18.76 34.01 7.84
N GLY A 66 -18.67 33.28 8.95
CA GLY A 66 -17.51 32.45 9.25
C GLY A 66 -17.20 31.44 8.13
N ALA A 67 -15.93 31.10 7.97
CA ALA A 67 -15.50 30.11 6.99
C ALA A 67 -16.18 28.75 7.25
N ALA A 68 -16.45 28.01 6.18
CA ALA A 68 -16.92 26.63 6.30
C ALA A 68 -15.87 25.79 7.04
N GLY A 69 -16.32 24.87 7.89
CA GLY A 69 -15.43 23.97 8.62
C GLY A 69 -14.60 23.10 7.67
N ALA A 70 -13.40 22.72 8.10
CA ALA A 70 -12.55 21.82 7.34
C ALA A 70 -13.26 20.47 7.12
N GLN A 71 -13.09 19.90 5.92
CA GLN A 71 -13.57 18.55 5.64
C GLN A 71 -12.87 17.55 6.56
N GLY A 72 -13.64 16.59 7.11
CA GLY A 72 -13.11 15.55 7.98
C GLY A 72 -12.03 14.70 7.29
N ALA A 73 -11.11 14.14 8.08
CA ALA A 73 -10.07 13.26 7.58
C ALA A 73 -10.67 12.02 6.91
N ARG A 74 -9.99 11.52 5.87
CA ARG A 74 -10.36 10.26 5.21
C ARG A 74 -10.22 9.12 6.23
N GLY A 75 -11.20 8.21 6.26
CA GLY A 75 -11.15 7.03 7.12
C GLY A 75 -9.94 6.15 6.84
N ALA A 76 -9.50 5.40 7.86
CA ALA A 76 -8.40 4.46 7.74
C ALA A 76 -8.70 3.39 6.70
N GLN A 77 -7.66 2.90 6.02
CA GLN A 77 -7.77 1.77 5.12
C GLN A 77 -8.12 0.50 5.92
N GLY A 78 -9.05 -0.32 5.41
CA GLY A 78 -9.42 -1.59 6.02
C GLY A 78 -8.28 -2.61 6.04
N ILE A 79 -8.37 -3.58 6.95
CA ILE A 79 -7.41 -4.69 7.05
C ILE A 79 -7.57 -5.60 5.82
N PRO A 80 -6.48 -5.99 5.12
CA PRO A 80 -6.56 -6.97 4.05
C PRO A 80 -7.19 -8.29 4.51
N GLY A 81 -8.11 -8.83 3.71
CA GLY A 81 -8.74 -10.12 3.99
C GLY A 81 -7.77 -11.32 3.80
N PRO A 82 -8.15 -12.52 4.27
CA PRO A 82 -7.36 -13.73 4.07
C PRO A 82 -7.15 -14.02 2.57
N ILE A 83 -5.98 -14.55 2.22
CA ILE A 83 -5.65 -14.95 0.85
C ILE A 83 -6.60 -16.07 0.45
N SER A 84 -7.28 -15.89 -0.68
CA SER A 84 -8.24 -16.83 -1.24
C SER A 84 -8.01 -16.96 -2.75
N GLY A 85 -8.50 -18.06 -3.33
CA GLY A 85 -8.38 -18.33 -4.76
C GLY A 85 -7.68 -19.65 -5.08
N ALA A 86 -7.65 -20.01 -6.36
CA ALA A 86 -6.98 -21.22 -6.84
C ALA A 86 -5.47 -21.15 -6.60
N ALA A 87 -4.90 -22.23 -6.09
CA ALA A 87 -3.46 -22.39 -6.01
C ALA A 87 -2.85 -22.65 -7.39
N GLY A 88 -1.57 -22.33 -7.55
CA GLY A 88 -0.84 -22.52 -8.81
C GLY A 88 0.49 -23.25 -8.62
N GLY A 89 1.13 -23.60 -9.73
CA GLY A 89 2.45 -24.23 -9.74
C GLY A 89 2.42 -25.65 -9.16
N ALA A 90 3.23 -25.89 -8.12
CA ALA A 90 3.35 -27.20 -7.46
C ALA A 90 2.18 -27.54 -6.53
N LEU A 91 1.21 -26.63 -6.40
CA LEU A 91 0.08 -26.74 -5.49
C LEU A 91 -1.23 -26.92 -6.26
N SER A 92 -2.14 -27.70 -5.68
CA SER A 92 -3.52 -27.93 -6.11
C SER A 92 -4.51 -27.43 -5.04
N GLY A 93 -5.78 -27.30 -5.40
CA GLY A 93 -6.82 -26.80 -4.48
C GLY A 93 -6.85 -25.27 -4.37
N THR A 94 -7.29 -24.74 -3.23
CA THR A 94 -7.46 -23.30 -3.01
C THR A 94 -6.81 -22.83 -1.71
N TYR A 95 -6.33 -21.59 -1.72
CA TYR A 95 -5.89 -20.92 -0.49
C TYR A 95 -7.03 -20.82 0.53
N PRO A 96 -6.71 -20.85 1.84
CA PRO A 96 -5.37 -20.78 2.43
C PRO A 96 -4.64 -22.13 2.56
N ASN A 97 -5.34 -23.25 2.37
CA ASN A 97 -4.81 -24.60 2.60
C ASN A 97 -4.76 -25.42 1.31
N PRO A 98 -3.88 -25.07 0.35
CA PRO A 98 -3.70 -25.91 -0.83
C PRO A 98 -2.95 -27.20 -0.49
N THR A 99 -2.99 -28.15 -1.40
CA THR A 99 -2.26 -29.43 -1.33
C THR A 99 -1.16 -29.48 -2.39
N LEU A 100 -0.25 -30.45 -2.32
CA LEU A 100 0.67 -30.71 -3.44
C LEU A 100 -0.13 -31.23 -4.64
N ALA A 101 0.20 -30.74 -5.83
CA ALA A 101 -0.35 -31.28 -7.06
C ALA A 101 0.26 -32.65 -7.39
N ASP A 102 -0.47 -33.48 -8.10
CA ASP A 102 0.03 -34.78 -8.57
C ASP A 102 1.28 -34.58 -9.43
N GLY A 103 2.33 -35.35 -9.14
CA GLY A 103 3.62 -35.23 -9.82
C GLY A 103 4.37 -33.92 -9.53
N ALA A 104 3.93 -33.10 -8.56
CA ALA A 104 4.65 -31.91 -8.15
C ALA A 104 6.06 -32.23 -7.63
N VAL A 105 6.21 -33.38 -6.99
CA VAL A 105 7.47 -33.97 -6.55
C VAL A 105 7.89 -35.03 -7.56
N THR A 106 9.04 -34.84 -8.19
CA THR A 106 9.66 -35.80 -9.11
C THR A 106 11.07 -36.12 -8.64
N TYR A 107 11.61 -37.24 -9.11
CA TYR A 107 13.01 -37.64 -8.85
C TYR A 107 14.03 -36.56 -9.23
N ALA A 108 13.73 -35.74 -10.25
CA ALA A 108 14.58 -34.62 -10.66
C ALA A 108 14.53 -33.40 -9.70
N LYS A 109 13.45 -33.25 -8.93
CA LYS A 109 13.31 -32.21 -7.90
C LYS A 109 13.78 -32.67 -6.52
N ALA A 110 13.89 -33.98 -6.32
CA ALA A 110 14.30 -34.59 -5.07
C ALA A 110 15.84 -34.55 -4.96
N GLY A 111 16.40 -33.39 -4.60
CA GLY A 111 17.77 -33.32 -4.07
C GLY A 111 17.96 -34.01 -2.72
N PHE A 112 16.98 -34.81 -2.26
CA PHE A 112 17.02 -35.54 -0.99
C PHE A 112 17.53 -36.98 -1.13
N VAL A 113 17.40 -37.59 -2.32
CA VAL A 113 17.94 -38.92 -2.66
C VAL A 113 18.27 -38.92 -4.14
N LYS A 114 19.54 -39.11 -4.52
CA LYS A 114 19.87 -39.25 -5.94
C LYS A 114 19.59 -40.69 -6.36
N VAL A 115 18.64 -40.86 -7.26
CA VAL A 115 18.30 -42.18 -7.82
C VAL A 115 18.96 -42.30 -9.20
N SER A 116 19.84 -43.28 -9.35
CA SER A 116 20.32 -43.70 -10.67
C SER A 116 19.94 -45.16 -10.92
N SER A 117 19.70 -45.52 -12.19
CA SER A 117 19.43 -46.92 -12.53
C SER A 117 20.06 -47.31 -13.85
N SER A 118 20.62 -48.51 -13.87
CA SER A 118 21.27 -49.10 -15.04
C SER A 118 20.67 -50.48 -15.30
N THR A 119 20.35 -50.76 -16.57
CA THR A 119 19.83 -52.06 -17.00
C THR A 119 20.87 -52.82 -17.80
N PHE A 120 20.99 -54.11 -17.57
CA PHE A 120 21.89 -54.99 -18.32
C PHE A 120 21.23 -56.34 -18.58
N LEU A 121 21.62 -56.97 -19.67
CA LEU A 121 21.25 -58.34 -20.00
C LEU A 121 22.33 -59.27 -19.49
N TYR A 122 21.94 -60.29 -18.72
CA TYR A 122 22.89 -61.28 -18.23
C TYR A 122 22.28 -62.67 -18.18
N ALA A 123 23.12 -63.67 -18.39
CA ALA A 123 22.77 -65.08 -18.32
C ALA A 123 23.61 -65.74 -17.22
N PHE A 124 23.02 -65.92 -16.04
CA PHE A 124 23.66 -66.67 -14.95
C PHE A 124 23.81 -68.17 -15.28
N GLY A 125 23.02 -68.67 -16.24
CA GLY A 125 22.89 -70.10 -16.48
C GLY A 125 22.18 -70.80 -15.32
N PRO A 126 22.20 -72.14 -15.29
CA PRO A 126 21.60 -72.90 -14.19
C PRO A 126 22.30 -72.61 -12.86
N VAL A 127 21.54 -72.24 -11.83
CA VAL A 127 22.06 -72.11 -10.47
C VAL A 127 21.81 -73.41 -9.73
N ALA A 128 22.89 -74.10 -9.34
CA ALA A 128 22.80 -75.41 -8.68
C ALA A 128 22.05 -75.33 -7.34
N ALA A 129 21.53 -76.47 -6.89
CA ALA A 129 20.86 -76.59 -5.60
C ALA A 129 21.76 -76.08 -4.46
N GLN A 130 21.16 -75.37 -3.51
CA GLN A 130 21.83 -74.82 -2.32
C GLN A 130 23.12 -74.04 -2.62
N SER A 131 23.16 -73.31 -3.74
CA SER A 131 24.35 -72.58 -4.20
C SER A 131 24.05 -71.14 -4.59
N CYS A 132 25.10 -70.32 -4.72
CA CYS A 132 24.99 -68.94 -5.19
C CYS A 132 25.94 -68.72 -6.37
N ALA A 133 25.43 -68.08 -7.43
CA ALA A 133 26.23 -67.55 -8.51
C ALA A 133 26.44 -66.04 -8.28
N SER A 134 27.65 -65.56 -8.57
CA SER A 134 27.97 -64.13 -8.48
C SER A 134 28.32 -63.59 -9.86
N TYR A 135 27.77 -62.43 -10.20
CA TYR A 135 28.15 -61.68 -11.39
C TYR A 135 29.05 -60.51 -10.95
N GLY A 136 30.14 -60.33 -11.69
CA GLY A 136 31.06 -59.21 -11.52
C GLY A 136 30.38 -57.86 -11.80
N PRO A 137 31.10 -56.74 -11.61
CA PRO A 137 30.49 -55.42 -11.67
C PRO A 137 29.82 -55.15 -13.01
N PRO A 138 28.54 -54.77 -13.04
CA PRO A 138 27.89 -54.36 -14.27
C PRO A 138 28.60 -53.11 -14.82
N THR A 139 28.90 -53.13 -16.11
CA THR A 139 29.61 -52.04 -16.78
C THR A 139 28.86 -50.72 -16.64
N GLY A 140 29.55 -49.65 -16.25
CA GLY A 140 28.95 -48.31 -16.13
C GLY A 140 28.11 -48.12 -14.86
N VAL A 141 28.25 -48.99 -13.87
CA VAL A 141 27.66 -48.83 -12.54
C VAL A 141 28.78 -48.51 -11.54
N THR A 142 28.70 -47.34 -10.92
CA THR A 142 29.64 -46.88 -9.88
C THR A 142 28.87 -46.53 -8.62
N VAL A 143 29.40 -46.89 -7.47
CA VAL A 143 28.80 -46.61 -6.15
C VAL A 143 29.77 -45.90 -5.23
N GLU A 144 29.25 -45.07 -4.32
CA GLU A 144 29.97 -44.42 -3.24
C GLU A 144 29.80 -45.18 -1.90
N SER A 145 30.57 -44.79 -0.87
CA SER A 145 30.67 -45.56 0.39
C SER A 145 29.38 -45.67 1.21
N ASN A 146 28.33 -44.91 0.89
CA ASN A 146 27.05 -44.90 1.60
C ASN A 146 25.85 -45.25 0.71
N ASP A 147 26.09 -45.62 -0.54
CA ASP A 147 25.03 -45.89 -1.49
C ASP A 147 24.25 -47.16 -1.13
N VAL A 148 22.92 -47.08 -1.25
CA VAL A 148 22.05 -48.26 -1.19
C VAL A 148 21.89 -48.82 -2.59
N VAL A 149 22.27 -50.08 -2.76
CA VAL A 149 22.15 -50.79 -4.04
C VAL A 149 20.97 -51.75 -3.99
N LEU A 150 20.03 -51.55 -4.90
CA LEU A 150 18.90 -52.45 -5.13
C LEU A 150 19.06 -53.11 -6.49
N VAL A 151 18.65 -54.36 -6.60
CA VAL A 151 18.67 -55.10 -7.87
C VAL A 151 17.33 -55.79 -8.09
N THR A 152 16.84 -55.73 -9.32
CA THR A 152 15.62 -56.42 -9.74
C THR A 152 15.84 -57.12 -11.07
N ALA A 153 15.03 -58.15 -11.33
CA ALA A 153 15.01 -58.84 -12.62
C ALA A 153 13.57 -59.21 -12.96
N ALA A 154 13.16 -58.93 -14.19
CA ALA A 154 11.86 -59.38 -14.67
C ALA A 154 11.91 -60.89 -14.92
N ASN A 155 10.84 -61.61 -14.58
CA ASN A 155 10.69 -63.05 -14.82
C ASN A 155 11.71 -63.94 -14.09
N LEU A 156 12.28 -63.47 -12.98
CA LEU A 156 13.08 -64.33 -12.12
C LEU A 156 12.17 -65.31 -11.36
N SER A 157 12.59 -66.56 -11.23
CA SER A 157 11.90 -67.54 -10.40
C SER A 157 11.77 -67.04 -8.96
N THR A 158 10.58 -67.16 -8.36
CA THR A 158 10.32 -66.79 -6.96
C THR A 158 11.07 -67.67 -5.95
N SER A 159 11.62 -68.79 -6.41
CA SER A 159 12.47 -69.67 -5.61
C SER A 159 13.92 -69.20 -5.50
N LEU A 160 14.31 -68.16 -6.24
CA LEU A 160 15.66 -67.62 -6.22
C LEU A 160 15.72 -66.34 -5.37
N VAL A 161 16.86 -66.14 -4.71
CA VAL A 161 17.15 -64.95 -3.93
C VAL A 161 18.16 -64.11 -4.70
N LEU A 162 17.73 -62.92 -5.13
CA LEU A 162 18.57 -61.95 -5.83
C LEU A 162 18.97 -60.83 -4.88
N THR A 163 20.27 -60.58 -4.79
CA THR A 163 20.87 -59.54 -3.94
C THR A 163 21.93 -58.77 -4.71
N ALA A 164 22.17 -57.53 -4.32
CA ALA A 164 23.31 -56.76 -4.77
C ALA A 164 23.94 -56.08 -3.56
N ALA A 165 25.26 -55.93 -3.60
CA ALA A 165 26.02 -55.25 -2.57
C ALA A 165 27.06 -54.32 -3.21
N PRO A 166 27.30 -53.14 -2.62
CA PRO A 166 28.46 -52.33 -3.00
C PRO A 166 29.74 -53.07 -2.58
N GLU A 167 30.68 -53.19 -3.51
CA GLU A 167 32.04 -53.71 -3.26
C GLU A 167 33.04 -52.54 -3.34
N PRO A 168 33.86 -52.32 -2.29
CA PRO A 168 34.88 -51.28 -2.31
C PRO A 168 35.88 -51.48 -3.47
N PRO A 169 36.35 -50.42 -4.16
CA PRO A 169 36.07 -49.01 -3.88
C PRO A 169 34.88 -48.40 -4.63
N THR A 170 34.44 -48.96 -5.77
CA THR A 170 33.41 -48.33 -6.63
C THR A 170 32.54 -49.32 -7.41
N ASN A 171 32.48 -50.59 -6.99
CA ASN A 171 31.84 -51.66 -7.76
C ASN A 171 30.55 -52.14 -7.10
N VAL A 172 29.74 -52.88 -7.86
CA VAL A 172 28.55 -53.57 -7.36
C VAL A 172 28.69 -55.04 -7.67
N SER A 173 28.56 -55.93 -6.68
CA SER A 173 28.39 -57.35 -6.97
C SER A 173 26.93 -57.74 -6.90
N ILE A 174 26.51 -58.60 -7.82
CA ILE A 174 25.16 -59.17 -7.85
C ILE A 174 25.28 -60.65 -7.57
N ARG A 175 24.44 -61.13 -6.66
CA ARG A 175 24.40 -62.52 -6.22
C ARG A 175 23.01 -63.09 -6.41
N LEU A 176 22.97 -64.24 -7.06
CA LEU A 176 21.77 -65.03 -7.28
C LEU A 176 21.92 -66.38 -6.57
N CYS A 177 21.15 -66.57 -5.52
CA CYS A 177 21.20 -67.77 -4.69
C CYS A 177 19.97 -68.65 -4.93
N ASN A 178 20.22 -69.95 -5.04
CA ASN A 178 19.21 -70.99 -5.10
C ASN A 178 19.18 -71.74 -3.76
N PRO A 179 18.25 -71.43 -2.84
CA PRO A 179 18.10 -72.13 -1.57
C PRO A 179 17.43 -73.51 -1.70
N THR A 180 16.94 -73.88 -2.89
CA THR A 180 16.21 -75.13 -3.10
C THR A 180 17.13 -76.32 -3.29
N ASN A 181 16.55 -77.53 -3.25
CA ASN A 181 17.28 -78.78 -3.43
C ASN A 181 17.40 -79.22 -4.90
N ALA A 182 16.92 -78.42 -5.85
CA ALA A 182 16.99 -78.71 -7.28
C ALA A 182 17.73 -77.59 -8.02
N SER A 183 18.44 -77.93 -9.09
CA SER A 183 19.03 -76.93 -9.98
C SER A 183 17.91 -76.13 -10.68
N ILE A 184 18.04 -74.80 -10.69
CA ILE A 184 17.06 -73.92 -11.32
C ILE A 184 17.69 -73.31 -12.59
N PRO A 185 17.15 -73.57 -13.78
CA PRO A 185 17.62 -72.93 -15.00
C PRO A 185 17.23 -71.44 -15.00
N VAL A 186 18.22 -70.58 -15.22
CA VAL A 186 18.00 -69.13 -15.35
C VAL A 186 18.35 -68.72 -16.78
N PRO A 187 17.37 -68.32 -17.61
CA PRO A 187 17.65 -67.84 -18.96
C PRO A 187 18.33 -66.46 -18.91
N SER A 188 18.66 -65.92 -20.08
CA SER A 188 19.06 -64.51 -20.19
C SER A 188 17.91 -63.61 -19.73
N LEU A 189 18.14 -62.84 -18.67
CA LEU A 189 17.15 -61.91 -18.13
C LEU A 189 17.69 -60.49 -18.16
N THR A 190 16.77 -59.52 -18.19
CA THR A 190 17.10 -58.12 -17.97
C THR A 190 17.11 -57.85 -16.48
N TYR A 191 18.28 -57.48 -15.98
CA TYR A 191 18.49 -57.03 -14.62
C TYR A 191 18.53 -55.50 -14.60
N ARG A 192 18.02 -54.91 -13.52
CA ARG A 192 18.11 -53.48 -13.25
C ARG A 192 18.77 -53.29 -11.90
N VAL A 193 19.89 -52.58 -11.88
CA VAL A 193 20.49 -52.06 -10.65
C VAL A 193 20.01 -50.64 -10.45
N ILE A 194 19.63 -50.31 -9.22
CA ILE A 194 19.20 -49.00 -8.77
C ILE A 194 20.12 -48.61 -7.63
N ILE A 195 20.70 -47.41 -7.73
CA ILE A 195 21.55 -46.83 -6.71
C ILE A 195 20.81 -45.65 -6.10
N LEU A 196 20.79 -45.61 -4.78
CA LEU A 196 20.28 -44.51 -3.98
C LEU A 196 21.46 -43.92 -3.20
N ASP A 197 21.80 -42.67 -3.49
CA ASP A 197 22.75 -41.82 -2.74
C ASP A 197 21.98 -40.90 -1.80
#